data_AF-A0A1F4EW40-F1
#
_entry.id   AF-A0A1F4EW40-F1
#
_cell.length_a   1.000
_cell.length_b   1.000
_cell.length_c   1.000
_cell.angle_alpha   90.00
_cell.angle_beta   90.00
_cell.angle_gamma   90.00
#
_symmetry.space_group_name_H-M   'P 1'
#
loop_
_entity.id
_entity.type
_entity.pdbx_description
1 polymer ?
#
loop_
_entity_poly.entity_id
_entity_poly.type
_entity_poly.pdbx_seq_one_letter_code
_entity_poly.pdbx_strand_id
1 'polypeptide(L)' 'MKLPRDVSGAQLSRQTGSPIRLTCEQPKQRHITIPNHDSLRIGTLAAILADVGAHHGLSREVLVEKLFGR' A
#
# COMPACT_ATOMS: atom_id res chain seq x y z
N MET A 1 11.33 -13.58 -2.27
CA MET A 1 11.20 -13.25 -0.83
C MET A 1 9.80 -12.70 -0.57
N LYS A 2 9.22 -13.03 0.58
CA LYS A 2 7.85 -12.66 1.01
C LYS A 2 7.99 -11.84 2.31
N LEU A 3 7.38 -10.66 2.40
CA LEU A 3 7.49 -9.74 3.54
C LEU A 3 6.22 -9.77 4.41
N PRO A 4 6.31 -9.68 5.76
CA PRO A 4 5.16 -9.62 6.66
C PRO A 4 4.42 -8.26 6.59
N ARG A 5 3.12 -8.28 6.89
CA ARG A 5 2.14 -7.20 6.66
C ARG A 5 2.07 -6.08 7.71
N ASP A 6 2.82 -6.17 8.81
CA ASP A 6 2.57 -5.31 9.97
C ASP A 6 3.51 -4.10 9.95
N VAL A 7 3.04 -3.03 9.30
CA VAL A 7 3.71 -1.75 9.21
C VAL A 7 2.65 -0.64 9.19
N SER A 8 2.47 -0.02 10.37
CA SER A 8 1.91 1.31 10.62
C SER A 8 0.50 1.65 10.05
N GLY A 9 -0.56 1.30 10.79
CA GLY A 9 -1.59 2.27 11.16
C GLY A 9 -2.68 2.72 10.15
N ALA A 10 -2.90 2.05 9.01
CA ALA A 10 -4.04 2.39 8.15
C ALA A 10 -5.34 1.70 8.61
N GLN A 11 -6.39 2.49 8.86
CA GLN A 11 -7.72 2.03 9.28
C GLN A 11 -8.33 1.12 8.19
N LEU A 12 -8.29 -0.19 8.41
CA LEU A 12 -8.78 -1.23 7.51
C LEU A 12 -10.31 -1.13 7.34
N SER A 13 -10.79 -0.58 6.22
CA SER A 13 -12.21 -0.61 5.88
C SER A 13 -12.56 -1.92 5.15
N ARG A 14 -13.27 -2.79 5.88
CA ARG A 14 -14.01 -3.99 5.42
C ARG A 14 -13.17 -5.23 5.04
N GLN A 15 -13.21 -6.23 5.92
CA GLN A 15 -12.70 -7.58 5.73
C GLN A 15 -13.83 -8.54 5.34
N THR A 16 -13.93 -8.91 4.06
CA THR A 16 -14.51 -10.20 3.65
C THR A 16 -13.96 -10.56 2.26
N GLY A 17 -13.04 -11.53 2.21
CA GLY A 17 -12.49 -12.07 0.97
C GLY A 17 -11.27 -11.33 0.40
N SER A 18 -10.57 -12.01 -0.50
CA SER A 18 -9.48 -11.46 -1.32
C SER A 18 -10.04 -11.03 -2.67
N PRO A 19 -9.64 -9.88 -3.24
CA PRO A 19 -8.66 -8.88 -2.76
C PRO A 19 -9.26 -7.71 -1.96
N ILE A 20 -8.43 -7.01 -1.16
CA ILE A 20 -8.81 -5.77 -0.45
C ILE A 20 -8.75 -4.60 -1.43
N ARG A 21 -9.75 -3.73 -1.44
CA ARG A 21 -9.75 -2.48 -2.23
C ARG A 21 -9.62 -1.27 -1.30
N LEU A 22 -8.50 -0.57 -1.38
CA LEU A 22 -8.28 0.68 -0.67
C LEU A 22 -8.72 1.86 -1.53
N THR A 23 -9.49 2.78 -0.95
CA THR A 23 -9.86 4.05 -1.57
C THR A 23 -9.03 5.15 -0.95
N CYS A 24 -8.24 5.85 -1.75
CA CYS A 24 -7.58 7.09 -1.35
C CYS A 24 -8.45 8.25 -1.82
N GLU A 25 -8.93 9.11 -0.91
CA GLU A 25 -9.86 10.20 -1.23
C GLU A 25 -9.12 11.51 -1.61
N GLN A 26 -7.86 11.66 -1.21
CA GLN A 26 -7.06 12.86 -1.42
C GLN A 26 -5.70 12.50 -2.02
N PRO A 27 -5.09 13.35 -2.87
CA PRO A 27 -5.62 14.60 -3.44
C PRO A 27 -6.64 14.39 -4.57
N LYS A 28 -6.79 13.16 -5.07
CA LYS A 28 -7.82 12.73 -6.04
C LYS A 28 -8.31 11.35 -5.63
N GLN A 29 -9.54 10.99 -5.99
CA GLN A 29 -10.02 9.64 -5.73
C GLN A 29 -9.24 8.61 -6.57
N ARG A 30 -8.62 7.63 -5.91
CA ARG A 30 -7.96 6.48 -6.55
C ARG A 30 -8.26 5.21 -5.78
N HIS A 31 -8.46 4.11 -6.50
CA HIS A 31 -8.67 2.79 -5.90
C HIS A 31 -7.43 1.93 -6.13
N ILE A 32 -6.89 1.35 -5.07
CA ILE A 32 -5.76 0.43 -5.11
C ILE A 32 -6.25 -0.93 -4.63
N THR A 33 -6.09 -1.94 -5.46
CA THR A 33 -6.45 -3.32 -5.12
C THR A 33 -5.20 -4.05 -4.60
N ILE A 34 -5.25 -4.50 -3.36
CA ILE A 34 -4.16 -5.23 -2.70
C ILE A 34 -4.57 -6.70 -2.54
N PRO A 35 -3.77 -7.66 -3.01
CA PRO A 35 -4.00 -9.08 -2.74
C PRO A 35 -4.09 -9.35 -1.24
N ASN A 36 -5.18 -9.99 -0.82
CA ASN A 36 -5.39 -10.36 0.58
C ASN A 36 -4.87 -11.78 0.81
N HIS A 37 -3.56 -11.95 0.80
CA HIS A 37 -2.87 -13.17 1.21
C HIS A 37 -1.60 -12.79 1.97
N ASP A 38 -1.19 -13.59 2.97
CA ASP A 38 -0.18 -13.22 3.99
C ASP A 38 1.20 -12.85 3.44
N SER A 39 1.47 -13.15 2.18
CA SER A 39 2.74 -12.87 1.53
C SER A 39 2.60 -12.11 0.21
N LEU A 40 3.10 -10.88 0.14
CA LEU A 40 3.22 -10.18 -1.14
C LEU A 40 4.54 -10.54 -1.82
N ARG A 41 4.51 -10.72 -3.15
CA ARG A 41 5.75 -10.78 -3.94
C ARG A 41 6.41 -9.41 -3.89
N ILE A 42 7.74 -9.36 -3.86
CA ILE A 42 8.50 -8.09 -3.89
C ILE A 42 8.06 -7.21 -5.07
N GLY A 43 7.84 -7.78 -6.25
CA GLY A 43 7.36 -7.03 -7.42
C GLY A 43 5.97 -6.41 -7.22
N THR A 44 5.06 -7.11 -6.55
CA THR A 44 3.73 -6.58 -6.21
C THR A 44 3.82 -5.46 -5.19
N LEU A 45 4.65 -5.62 -4.15
CA LEU A 45 4.90 -4.58 -3.18
C LEU A 45 5.53 -3.34 -3.84
N ALA A 46 6.49 -3.52 -4.73
CA ALA A 46 7.13 -2.44 -5.47
C ALA A 46 6.13 -1.69 -6.36
N ALA A 47 5.22 -2.41 -7.03
CA ALA A 47 4.15 -1.82 -7.83
C ALA A 47 3.18 -1.00 -6.98
N ILE A 48 2.77 -1.52 -5.80
CA ILE A 48 1.90 -0.79 -4.86
C ILE A 48 2.58 0.50 -4.38
N LEU A 49 3.86 0.43 -3.97
CA LEU A 49 4.60 1.61 -3.51
C LEU A 49 4.77 2.65 -4.63
N ALA A 50 4.99 2.22 -5.87
CA ALA A 50 5.06 3.13 -7.02
C ALA A 50 3.71 3.82 -7.28
N ASP A 51 2.60 3.07 -7.18
CA ASP A 51 1.24 3.60 -7.38
C ASP A 51 0.91 4.66 -6.33
N VAL A 52 1.20 4.37 -5.06
CA VAL A 52 1.03 5.28 -3.92
C VAL A 52 1.93 6.50 -4.07
N GLY A 53 3.21 6.32 -4.40
CA GLY A 53 4.15 7.42 -4.59
C GLY A 53 3.71 8.37 -5.71
N ALA A 54 3.30 7.82 -6.85
CA ALA A 54 2.76 8.60 -7.96
C ALA A 54 1.48 9.35 -7.59
N HIS A 55 0.60 8.74 -6.80
CA HIS A 55 -0.63 9.38 -6.32
C HIS A 55 -0.38 10.59 -5.43
N HIS A 56 0.67 10.53 -4.59
CA HIS A 56 1.03 11.59 -3.66
C HIS A 56 2.13 12.53 -4.17
N GLY A 57 2.66 12.31 -5.37
CA GLY A 57 3.80 13.07 -5.90
C GLY A 57 5.08 12.90 -5.09
N LEU A 58 5.26 11.75 -4.45
CA LEU A 58 6.42 11.46 -3.60
C LEU A 58 7.42 10.55 -4.33
N SER A 59 8.71 10.78 -4.09
CA SER A 59 9.74 9.82 -4.47
C SER A 59 9.60 8.55 -3.63
N ARG A 60 10.16 7.44 -4.13
CA ARG A 60 10.09 6.15 -3.44
C ARG A 60 10.78 6.22 -2.08
N GLU A 61 11.90 6.92 -1.99
CA GLU A 61 12.71 7.10 -0.78
C GLU A 61 11.90 7.85 0.28
N VAL A 62 11.30 8.98 -0.09
CA VAL A 62 10.44 9.78 0.81
C VAL A 62 9.23 8.99 1.28
N LEU A 63 8.61 8.19 0.39
CA LEU A 63 7.48 7.35 0.75
C LEU A 63 7.87 6.26 1.75
N VAL A 64 9.00 5.59 1.51
CA VAL A 64 9.53 4.53 2.39
C VAL A 64 9.89 5.10 3.75
N GLU A 65 10.50 6.29 3.80
CA GLU A 65 10.82 6.99 5.05
C GLU A 65 9.56 7.39 5.82
N LYS A 66 8.51 7.86 5.14
CA LYS A 66 7.23 8.17 5.81
C LYS A 66 6.50 6.95 6.38
N LEU A 67 6.64 5.79 5.74
CA LEU A 67 5.95 4.56 6.15
C LEU A 67 6.74 3.75 7.17
N PHE A 68 8.06 3.75 7.08
CA PHE A 68 8.93 2.85 7.86
C PHE A 68 10.10 3.56 8.53
N GLY A 69 10.27 4.87 8.33
CA GLY A 69 11.16 5.70 9.13
C GLY A 69 10.64 5.75 10.57
N ARG A 70 11.58 5.71 11.52
CA ARG A 70 11.30 5.67 12.96
C ARG A 70 10.59 6.91 13.47
#